data_AF-A0A5E4LSU2-F1
#
_entry.id   AF-A0A5E4LSU2-F1
#
_cell.length_a   1.000
_cell.length_b   1.000
_cell.length_c   1.000
_cell.angle_alpha   90.00
_cell.angle_beta   90.00
_cell.angle_gamma   90.00
#
_symmetry.space_group_name_H-M   'P 1'
#
loop_
_entity.id
_entity.type
_entity.pdbx_description
1 polymer ?
#
loop_
_entity_poly.entity_id
_entity_poly.type
_entity_poly.pdbx_seq_one_letter_code
_entity_poly.pdbx_strand_id
1 'polypeptide(L)'
;MAGPLNPFSGKASAILRVLLVNYPKSWALRGLAAEADVSLGWASKVSEALIRERLAIRDSERAELRLIAPEDLLRRWASFTNFEAHNGFIQYHSAEPDLAKFVSSFKGLNGPDYALTGLAGTLLAAPLVKPSNTHIYVKSEGDAKAWAHLLGLSPVEENGNVKFAVAADKSTFYGSHIIDGVRVVSDIQLFVDLLNYPHRGREAAEEVFKVIGKRWQNNNHDRRDTE
;
A
#
# COMPACT_ATOMS: atom_id res chain seq x y z
N MET A 1 15.23 -16.54 24.49
CA MET A 1 14.65 -15.18 24.44
C MET A 1 14.40 -14.84 22.98
N ALA A 2 13.18 -14.46 22.60
CA ALA A 2 12.92 -13.98 21.24
C ALA A 2 13.69 -12.67 21.02
N GLY A 3 14.36 -12.53 19.88
CA GLY A 3 15.08 -11.30 19.53
C GLY A 3 14.16 -10.08 19.46
N PRO A 4 14.72 -8.86 19.39
CA PRO A 4 13.93 -7.65 19.29
C PRO A 4 12.98 -7.71 18.08
N LEU A 5 11.75 -7.24 18.26
CA LEU A 5 10.74 -7.17 17.21
C LEU A 5 11.25 -6.33 16.03
N ASN A 6 11.24 -6.89 14.82
CA ASN A 6 11.41 -6.12 13.59
C ASN A 6 10.06 -5.44 13.23
N PRO A 7 9.95 -4.10 13.26
CA PRO A 7 8.70 -3.41 12.96
C PRO A 7 8.33 -3.41 11.47
N PHE A 8 9.21 -3.89 10.59
CA PHE A 8 9.04 -3.83 9.14
C PHE A 8 8.43 -5.11 8.52
N SER A 9 7.99 -6.07 9.34
CA SER A 9 7.45 -7.34 8.84
C SER A 9 6.13 -7.75 9.49
N GLY A 10 5.38 -8.59 8.76
CA GLY A 10 4.13 -9.18 9.21
C GLY A 10 3.10 -8.15 9.68
N LYS A 11 2.44 -8.45 10.80
CA LYS A 11 1.35 -7.63 11.37
C LYS A 11 1.76 -6.22 11.81
N ALA A 12 3.06 -5.91 11.88
CA ALA A 12 3.50 -4.55 12.19
C ALA A 12 3.21 -3.58 11.04
N SER A 13 3.15 -4.07 9.79
CA SER A 13 2.87 -3.26 8.60
C SER A 13 1.54 -2.52 8.66
N ALA A 14 0.50 -3.09 9.30
CA ALA A 14 -0.78 -2.41 9.50
C ALA A 14 -0.63 -1.07 10.26
N ILE A 15 0.19 -1.04 11.32
CA ILE A 15 0.47 0.18 12.08
C ILE A 15 1.28 1.17 11.24
N LEU A 16 2.28 0.67 10.49
CA LEU A 16 3.09 1.54 9.63
C LEU A 16 2.25 2.23 8.56
N ARG A 17 1.31 1.50 7.94
CA ARG A 17 0.34 2.04 6.98
C ARG A 17 -0.48 3.16 7.60
N VAL A 18 -1.07 2.94 8.78
CA VAL A 18 -1.87 3.96 9.47
C VAL A 18 -1.04 5.22 9.73
N LEU A 19 0.18 5.08 10.24
CA LEU A 19 1.04 6.22 10.56
C LEU A 19 1.47 7.01 9.31
N LEU A 20 1.86 6.31 8.23
CA LEU A 20 2.38 6.94 7.01
C LEU A 20 1.27 7.54 6.14
N VAL A 21 0.13 6.85 5.99
CA VAL A 21 -1.02 7.35 5.21
C VAL A 21 -1.60 8.62 5.84
N ASN A 22 -1.62 8.68 7.18
CA ASN A 22 -2.18 9.83 7.90
C ASN A 22 -1.14 10.86 8.34
N TYR A 23 0.13 10.76 7.92
CA TYR A 23 1.15 11.72 8.32
C TYR A 23 0.75 13.17 7.91
N PRO A 24 0.95 14.18 8.78
CA PRO A 24 1.69 14.16 10.05
C PRO A 24 0.89 13.87 11.33
N LYS A 25 -0.26 13.18 11.24
CA LYS A 25 -1.11 12.86 12.39
C LYS A 25 -0.38 12.15 13.54
N SER A 26 -0.57 12.67 14.75
CA SER A 26 -0.21 12.00 16.00
C SER A 26 -1.37 11.13 16.49
N TRP A 27 -1.04 10.08 17.24
CA TRP A 27 -2.03 9.10 17.68
C TRP A 27 -1.90 8.74 19.15
N ALA A 28 -2.98 8.88 19.91
CA ALA A 28 -3.13 8.13 21.14
C ALA A 28 -3.06 6.62 20.85
N LEU A 29 -2.37 5.86 21.71
CA LEU A 29 -2.07 4.43 21.46
C LEU A 29 -3.33 3.58 21.23
N ARG A 30 -4.41 3.87 21.97
CA ARG A 30 -5.71 3.20 21.79
C ARG A 30 -6.33 3.49 20.42
N GLY A 31 -6.25 4.74 19.96
CA GLY A 31 -6.73 5.14 18.64
C GLY A 31 -5.94 4.45 17.53
N LEU A 32 -4.60 4.42 17.65
CA LEU A 32 -3.73 3.74 16.69
C LEU A 32 -4.04 2.23 16.60
N ALA A 33 -4.23 1.58 17.76
CA ALA A 33 -4.55 0.16 17.81
C ALA A 33 -5.90 -0.15 17.14
N ALA A 34 -6.92 0.68 17.42
CA ALA A 34 -8.23 0.54 16.81
C ALA A 34 -8.20 0.77 15.29
N GLU A 35 -7.53 1.83 14.84
CA GLU A 35 -7.41 2.17 13.42
C GLU A 35 -6.67 1.09 12.62
N ALA A 36 -5.58 0.55 13.18
CA ALA A 36 -4.80 -0.50 12.53
C ALA A 36 -5.43 -1.90 12.68
N ASP A 37 -6.55 -2.03 13.41
CA ASP A 37 -7.17 -3.30 13.80
C ASP A 37 -6.19 -4.30 14.43
N VAL A 38 -5.47 -3.84 15.45
CA VAL A 38 -4.51 -4.66 16.20
C VAL A 38 -4.74 -4.53 17.70
N SER A 39 -4.20 -5.47 18.46
CA SER A 39 -4.28 -5.37 19.92
C SER A 39 -3.48 -4.18 20.45
N LEU A 40 -3.95 -3.59 21.55
CA LEU A 40 -3.25 -2.48 22.21
C LEU A 40 -1.81 -2.84 22.59
N GLY A 41 -1.58 -4.07 23.05
CA GLY A 41 -0.25 -4.56 23.39
C GLY A 41 0.67 -4.66 22.16
N TRP A 42 0.14 -5.04 20.99
CA TRP A 42 0.92 -5.05 19.75
C TRP A 42 1.25 -3.64 19.28
N ALA A 43 0.27 -2.73 19.35
CA ALA A 43 0.49 -1.32 19.06
C ALA A 43 1.57 -0.70 19.96
N SER A 44 1.58 -1.03 21.27
CA SER A 44 2.65 -0.58 22.20
C SER A 44 4.02 -1.07 21.76
N LYS A 45 4.16 -2.38 21.50
CA LYS A 45 5.45 -2.99 21.12
C LYS A 45 6.02 -2.39 19.83
N VAL A 46 5.18 -2.19 18.82
CA VAL A 46 5.61 -1.57 17.55
C VAL A 46 5.95 -0.10 17.77
N SER A 47 5.17 0.64 18.56
CA SER A 47 5.46 2.05 18.89
C SER A 47 6.81 2.20 19.61
N GLU A 48 7.09 1.35 20.59
CA GLU A 48 8.37 1.32 21.31
C GLU A 48 9.53 0.96 20.37
N ALA A 49 9.32 0.05 19.42
CA ALA A 49 10.30 -0.26 18.39
C ALA A 49 10.59 0.95 17.51
N LEU A 50 9.56 1.64 17.01
CA LEU A 50 9.73 2.85 16.19
C LEU A 50 10.46 3.98 16.95
N ILE A 51 10.17 4.15 18.24
CA ILE A 51 10.86 5.13 19.08
C ILE A 51 12.34 4.77 19.26
N ARG A 52 12.64 3.50 19.56
CA ARG A 52 14.01 3.00 19.71
C ARG A 52 14.83 3.18 18.42
N GLU A 53 14.21 2.99 17.26
CA GLU A 53 14.80 3.22 15.94
C GLU A 53 14.87 4.71 15.56
N ARG A 54 14.44 5.63 16.44
CA ARG A 54 14.37 7.09 16.20
C ARG A 54 13.49 7.49 15.01
N LEU A 55 12.48 6.67 14.69
CA LEU A 55 11.51 6.94 13.62
C LEU A 55 10.26 7.68 14.15
N ALA A 56 9.98 7.55 15.44
CA ALA A 56 8.87 8.18 16.12
C ALA A 56 9.28 8.71 17.51
N ILE A 57 8.47 9.59 18.07
CA ILE A 57 8.56 10.04 19.47
C ILE A 57 7.18 9.98 20.12
N ARG A 58 7.15 10.02 21.46
CA ARG A 58 5.94 10.39 22.19
C ARG A 58 5.95 11.89 22.41
N ASP A 59 4.89 12.55 21.97
CA ASP A 59 4.62 13.93 22.31
C ASP A 59 4.44 14.04 23.83
N SER A 60 5.17 14.97 24.46
CA SER A 60 5.20 15.12 25.92
C SER A 60 3.92 15.67 26.51
N GLU A 61 3.12 16.43 25.75
CA GLU A 61 1.90 17.04 26.26
C GLU A 61 0.70 16.11 26.12
N ARG A 62 0.59 15.42 24.97
CA ARG A 62 -0.57 14.57 24.66
C ARG A 62 -0.33 13.07 24.85
N ALA A 63 0.91 12.67 25.16
CA ALA A 63 1.36 11.27 25.24
C ALA A 63 1.09 10.46 23.95
N GLU A 64 0.93 11.16 22.82
CA GLU A 64 0.62 10.58 21.52
C GLU A 64 1.89 10.19 20.76
N LEU A 65 1.81 9.13 19.96
CA LEU A 65 2.89 8.75 19.06
C LEU A 65 2.88 9.65 17.83
N ARG A 66 4.03 10.22 17.47
CA ARG A 66 4.23 11.02 16.26
C ARG A 66 5.46 10.55 15.50
N LEU A 67 5.34 10.41 14.18
CA LEU A 67 6.50 10.15 13.32
C LEU A 67 7.40 11.38 13.24
N ILE A 68 8.71 11.17 13.35
CA ILE A 68 9.73 12.21 13.18
C ILE A 68 10.59 11.98 11.93
N ALA A 69 10.63 10.75 11.42
CA ALA A 69 11.35 10.39 10.20
C ALA A 69 10.46 9.52 9.28
N PRO A 70 9.35 10.07 8.74
CA PRO A 70 8.39 9.30 7.94
C PRO A 70 9.00 8.78 6.63
N GLU A 71 9.89 9.55 5.99
CA GLU A 71 10.58 9.13 4.77
C GLU A 71 11.51 7.93 5.02
N ASP A 72 12.28 7.98 6.10
CA ASP A 72 13.18 6.89 6.50
C ASP A 72 12.38 5.63 6.88
N LEU A 73 11.27 5.80 7.62
CA LEU A 73 10.34 4.71 7.93
C LEU A 73 9.82 4.05 6.65
N LEU A 74 9.33 4.84 5.69
CA LEU A 74 8.79 4.33 4.43
C LEU A 74 9.86 3.57 3.62
N ARG A 75 11.04 4.17 3.43
CA ARG A 75 12.13 3.56 2.66
C ARG A 75 12.65 2.28 3.31
N ARG A 76 12.82 2.25 4.63
CA ARG A 76 13.21 1.04 5.36
C ARG A 76 12.14 -0.03 5.22
N TRP A 77 10.87 0.27 5.48
CA TRP A 77 9.81 -0.72 5.35
C TRP A 77 9.75 -1.33 3.93
N ALA A 78 9.80 -0.48 2.90
CA ALA A 78 9.84 -0.93 1.52
C ALA A 78 11.07 -1.81 1.22
N SER A 79 12.24 -1.51 1.79
CA SER A 79 13.45 -2.33 1.60
C SER A 79 13.34 -3.76 2.15
N PHE A 80 12.48 -3.99 3.15
CA PHE A 80 12.18 -5.32 3.69
C PHE A 80 11.09 -6.08 2.91
N THR A 81 10.49 -5.44 1.91
CA THR A 81 9.38 -5.99 1.14
C THR A 81 9.82 -6.26 -0.29
N ASN A 82 9.52 -7.45 -0.79
CA ASN A 82 9.67 -7.80 -2.21
C ASN A 82 8.30 -8.27 -2.73
N PHE A 83 7.62 -7.43 -3.50
CA PHE A 83 6.25 -7.71 -3.93
C PHE A 83 6.13 -8.99 -4.75
N GLU A 84 7.03 -9.25 -5.70
CA GLU A 84 6.93 -10.46 -6.53
C GLU A 84 7.32 -11.73 -5.77
N ALA A 85 8.33 -11.67 -4.90
CA ALA A 85 8.79 -12.83 -4.15
C ALA A 85 7.86 -13.22 -2.98
N HIS A 86 7.13 -12.25 -2.40
CA HIS A 86 6.24 -12.52 -1.26
C HIS A 86 4.80 -12.84 -1.65
N ASN A 87 4.41 -12.70 -2.92
CA ASN A 87 3.04 -12.97 -3.36
C ASN A 87 3.01 -14.12 -4.38
N GLY A 88 2.10 -15.07 -4.17
CA GLY A 88 1.64 -15.96 -5.24
C GLY A 88 0.66 -15.21 -6.13
N PHE A 89 0.74 -15.43 -7.45
CA PHE A 89 -0.13 -14.79 -8.42
C PHE A 89 -1.06 -15.79 -9.10
N ILE A 90 -2.36 -15.47 -9.10
CA ILE A 90 -3.34 -16.14 -9.96
C ILE A 90 -3.32 -15.40 -11.29
N GLN A 91 -2.90 -16.08 -12.34
CA GLN A 91 -2.61 -15.46 -13.62
C GLN A 91 -3.76 -15.65 -14.62
N TYR A 92 -4.05 -14.58 -15.34
CA TYR A 92 -5.02 -14.55 -16.41
C TYR A 92 -4.47 -13.77 -17.59
N HIS A 93 -5.12 -13.97 -18.74
CA HIS A 93 -4.86 -13.23 -19.96
C HIS A 93 -6.08 -12.38 -20.32
N SER A 94 -5.86 -11.08 -20.47
CA SER A 94 -6.76 -10.12 -21.12
C SER A 94 -6.40 -10.01 -22.60
N ALA A 95 -7.40 -10.10 -23.47
CA ALA A 95 -7.23 -9.88 -24.90
C ALA A 95 -7.12 -8.38 -25.27
N GLU A 96 -7.35 -7.47 -24.34
CA GLU A 96 -7.21 -6.02 -24.56
C GLU A 96 -5.71 -5.62 -24.50
N PRO A 97 -5.09 -5.22 -25.62
CA PRO A 97 -3.68 -4.85 -25.65
C PRO A 97 -3.40 -3.47 -25.04
N ASP A 98 -4.41 -2.59 -24.94
CA ASP A 98 -4.26 -1.28 -24.32
C ASP A 98 -4.54 -1.36 -22.82
N LEU A 99 -3.48 -1.32 -22.03
CA LEU A 99 -3.58 -1.40 -20.58
C LEU A 99 -4.45 -0.28 -19.97
N ALA A 100 -4.45 0.93 -20.54
CA ALA A 100 -5.26 2.02 -20.01
C ALA A 100 -6.76 1.73 -20.20
N LYS A 101 -7.13 1.10 -21.33
CA LYS A 101 -8.49 0.61 -21.57
C LYS A 101 -8.82 -0.56 -20.65
N PHE A 102 -7.90 -1.51 -20.48
CA PHE A 102 -8.09 -2.61 -19.55
C PHE A 102 -8.31 -2.11 -18.11
N VAL A 103 -7.48 -1.22 -17.60
CA VAL A 103 -7.64 -0.61 -16.28
C VAL A 103 -8.98 0.13 -16.18
N SER A 104 -9.39 0.82 -17.24
CA SER A 104 -10.68 1.52 -17.28
C SER A 104 -11.89 0.59 -17.31
N SER A 105 -11.73 -0.69 -17.69
CA SER A 105 -12.84 -1.66 -17.69
C SER A 105 -13.38 -1.96 -16.29
N PHE A 106 -12.60 -1.69 -15.23
CA PHE A 106 -13.08 -1.79 -13.85
C PHE A 106 -14.11 -0.71 -13.48
N LYS A 107 -14.15 0.40 -14.21
CA LYS A 107 -15.00 1.55 -13.88
C LYS A 107 -16.47 1.17 -13.99
N GLY A 108 -17.22 1.40 -12.91
CA GLY A 108 -18.66 1.16 -12.88
C GLY A 108 -19.07 -0.32 -12.78
N LEU A 109 -18.11 -1.26 -12.69
CA LEU A 109 -18.41 -2.65 -12.41
C LEU A 109 -18.59 -2.86 -10.91
N ASN A 110 -19.68 -3.55 -10.54
CA ASN A 110 -19.91 -4.01 -9.17
C ASN A 110 -19.28 -5.39 -9.00
N GLY A 111 -18.11 -5.43 -8.37
CA GLY A 111 -17.39 -6.66 -8.03
C GLY A 111 -16.92 -6.66 -6.58
N PRO A 112 -16.24 -7.74 -6.15
CA PRO A 112 -15.65 -7.79 -4.81
C PRO A 112 -14.53 -6.75 -4.65
N ASP A 113 -14.15 -6.46 -3.41
CA ASP A 113 -13.08 -5.48 -3.14
C ASP A 113 -11.77 -5.86 -3.85
N TYR A 114 -11.20 -4.88 -4.55
CA TYR A 114 -9.93 -5.00 -5.24
C TYR A 114 -9.13 -3.70 -5.09
N ALA A 115 -7.86 -3.72 -5.45
CA ALA A 115 -7.10 -2.50 -5.64
C ALA A 115 -5.97 -2.74 -6.64
N LEU A 116 -5.84 -1.87 -7.64
CA LEU A 116 -4.66 -1.88 -8.50
C LEU A 116 -3.42 -1.53 -7.70
N THR A 117 -2.32 -2.21 -8.00
CA THR A 117 -1.01 -1.92 -7.41
C THR A 117 0.11 -1.97 -8.47
N GLY A 118 1.36 -1.77 -8.03
CA GLY A 118 2.56 -1.79 -8.85
C GLY A 118 2.49 -0.76 -9.97
N LEU A 119 3.04 -1.13 -11.13
CA LEU A 119 3.09 -0.23 -12.28
C LEU A 119 1.69 0.11 -12.82
N ALA A 120 0.72 -0.79 -12.72
CA ALA A 120 -0.66 -0.53 -13.15
C ALA A 120 -1.40 0.48 -12.26
N GLY A 121 -1.21 0.40 -10.93
CA GLY A 121 -1.71 1.44 -10.02
C GLY A 121 -1.01 2.79 -10.25
N THR A 122 0.28 2.75 -10.56
CA THR A 122 1.09 3.95 -10.84
C THR A 122 0.68 4.64 -12.14
N LEU A 123 0.17 3.90 -13.13
CA LEU A 123 -0.37 4.49 -14.36
C LEU A 123 -1.46 5.54 -14.08
N LEU A 124 -2.22 5.37 -13.00
CA LEU A 124 -3.25 6.33 -12.57
C LEU A 124 -2.69 7.37 -11.59
N ALA A 125 -1.85 6.97 -10.64
CA ALA A 125 -1.38 7.85 -9.56
C ALA A 125 -0.21 8.77 -9.95
N ALA A 126 0.74 8.28 -10.74
CA ALA A 126 1.97 8.98 -11.14
C ALA A 126 2.56 8.40 -12.45
N PRO A 127 1.93 8.62 -13.62
CA PRO A 127 2.30 7.94 -14.85
C PRO A 127 3.72 8.28 -15.32
N LEU A 128 4.60 7.27 -15.38
CA LEU A 128 5.97 7.39 -15.90
C LEU A 128 6.31 6.32 -16.95
N VAL A 129 5.80 5.10 -16.74
CA VAL A 129 6.15 3.92 -17.53
C VAL A 129 4.88 3.22 -17.96
N LYS A 130 4.82 2.78 -19.22
CA LYS A 130 3.76 1.86 -19.67
C LYS A 130 4.02 0.48 -19.07
N PRO A 131 3.15 -0.04 -18.19
CA PRO A 131 3.31 -1.37 -17.62
C PRO A 131 3.13 -2.45 -18.70
N SER A 132 3.87 -3.54 -18.58
CA SER A 132 3.66 -4.75 -19.39
C SER A 132 2.59 -5.69 -18.82
N ASN A 133 2.37 -5.61 -17.50
CA ASN A 133 1.45 -6.47 -16.76
C ASN A 133 0.60 -5.66 -15.76
N THR A 134 -0.58 -6.17 -15.44
CA THR A 134 -1.48 -5.63 -14.43
C THR A 134 -1.38 -6.40 -13.15
N HIS A 135 -1.12 -5.72 -12.03
CA HIS A 135 -1.13 -6.32 -10.70
C HIS A 135 -2.28 -5.78 -9.88
N ILE A 136 -3.02 -6.69 -9.24
CA ILE A 136 -4.27 -6.38 -8.56
C ILE A 136 -4.29 -7.13 -7.23
N TYR A 137 -4.49 -6.42 -6.13
CA TYR A 137 -4.81 -7.05 -4.86
C TYR A 137 -6.29 -7.41 -4.79
N VAL A 138 -6.58 -8.60 -4.29
CA VAL A 138 -7.92 -9.10 -3.94
C VAL A 138 -7.89 -9.75 -2.56
N LYS A 139 -9.06 -9.98 -1.94
CA LYS A 139 -9.14 -10.57 -0.60
C LYS A 139 -9.07 -12.10 -0.60
N SER A 140 -9.39 -12.75 -1.72
CA SER A 140 -9.39 -14.20 -1.85
C SER A 140 -9.22 -14.66 -3.30
N GLU A 141 -8.91 -15.95 -3.50
CA GLU A 141 -8.92 -16.55 -4.84
C GLU A 141 -10.31 -16.54 -5.49
N GLY A 142 -11.37 -16.60 -4.67
CA GLY A 142 -12.76 -16.49 -5.14
C GLY A 142 -13.03 -15.11 -5.76
N ASP A 143 -12.50 -14.06 -5.14
CA ASP A 143 -12.61 -12.70 -5.68
C ASP A 143 -11.83 -12.53 -6.99
N ALA A 144 -10.65 -13.15 -7.11
CA ALA A 144 -9.91 -13.18 -8.38
C ALA A 144 -10.74 -13.83 -9.49
N LYS A 145 -11.38 -14.98 -9.22
CA LYS A 145 -12.24 -15.66 -10.19
C LYS A 145 -13.45 -14.82 -10.57
N ALA A 146 -14.08 -14.14 -9.60
CA ALA A 146 -15.20 -13.24 -9.86
C ALA A 146 -14.80 -12.07 -10.77
N TRP A 147 -13.65 -11.44 -10.50
CA TRP A 147 -13.11 -10.39 -11.36
C TRP A 147 -12.73 -10.91 -12.74
N ALA A 148 -12.10 -12.07 -12.84
CA ALA A 148 -11.78 -12.69 -14.11
C ALA A 148 -13.03 -12.92 -14.98
N HIS A 149 -14.12 -13.39 -14.38
CA HIS A 149 -15.40 -13.55 -15.07
C HIS A 149 -15.99 -12.19 -15.51
N LEU A 150 -16.05 -11.20 -14.61
CA LEU A 150 -16.57 -9.86 -14.92
C LEU A 150 -15.82 -9.16 -16.05
N LEU A 151 -14.52 -9.42 -16.15
CA LEU A 151 -13.62 -8.79 -17.12
C LEU A 151 -13.40 -9.66 -18.37
N GLY A 152 -14.02 -10.84 -18.46
CA GLY A 152 -13.86 -11.75 -19.59
C GLY A 152 -12.42 -12.28 -19.76
N LEU A 153 -11.70 -12.51 -18.67
CA LEU A 153 -10.32 -12.98 -18.69
C LEU A 153 -10.22 -14.49 -18.86
N SER A 154 -9.22 -14.94 -19.62
CA SER A 154 -8.92 -16.35 -19.80
C SER A 154 -7.87 -16.83 -18.77
N PRO A 155 -8.08 -17.96 -18.08
CA PRO A 155 -7.08 -18.50 -17.15
C PRO A 155 -5.84 -18.97 -17.92
N VAL A 156 -4.66 -18.76 -17.34
CA VAL A 156 -3.38 -19.25 -17.87
C VAL A 156 -2.50 -19.79 -16.75
N GLU A 157 -1.67 -20.78 -17.04
CA GLU A 157 -0.74 -21.33 -16.05
C GLU A 157 0.43 -20.36 -15.79
N GLU A 158 0.98 -19.77 -16.86
CA GLU A 158 2.10 -18.83 -16.79
C GLU A 158 1.97 -17.71 -17.83
N ASN A 159 2.76 -16.65 -17.66
CA ASN A 159 2.87 -15.52 -18.59
C ASN A 159 1.56 -14.75 -18.83
N GLY A 160 0.69 -14.70 -17.81
CA GLY A 160 -0.52 -13.86 -17.84
C GLY A 160 -0.19 -12.37 -17.71
N ASN A 161 -0.87 -11.54 -18.50
CA ASN A 161 -0.77 -10.08 -18.43
C ASN A 161 -1.66 -9.45 -17.33
N VAL A 162 -2.51 -10.26 -16.68
CA VAL A 162 -3.28 -9.87 -15.49
C VAL A 162 -2.93 -10.82 -14.35
N LYS A 163 -2.47 -10.27 -13.24
CA LYS A 163 -1.98 -11.02 -12.08
C LYS A 163 -2.70 -10.55 -10.83
N PHE A 164 -3.50 -11.46 -10.25
CA PHE A 164 -4.15 -11.21 -8.96
C PHE A 164 -3.26 -11.75 -7.83
N ALA A 165 -2.98 -10.89 -6.84
CA ALA A 165 -2.36 -11.26 -5.59
C ALA A 165 -3.42 -11.29 -4.48
N VAL A 166 -3.50 -12.38 -3.73
CA VAL A 166 -4.34 -12.44 -2.53
C VAL A 166 -3.62 -11.68 -1.42
N ALA A 167 -4.22 -10.60 -0.94
CA ALA A 167 -3.64 -9.80 0.12
C ALA A 167 -3.47 -10.64 1.40
N ALA A 168 -2.26 -10.67 1.95
CA ALA A 168 -1.95 -11.42 3.17
C ALA A 168 -2.77 -10.96 4.38
N ASP A 169 -3.15 -9.67 4.41
CA ASP A 169 -4.04 -9.11 5.42
C ASP A 169 -4.83 -7.92 4.87
N LYS A 170 -5.93 -7.58 5.56
CA LYS A 170 -6.84 -6.51 5.13
C LYS A 170 -6.22 -5.11 5.12
N SER A 171 -5.14 -4.88 5.87
CA SER A 171 -4.50 -3.57 5.95
C SER A 171 -3.81 -3.17 4.65
N THR A 172 -3.53 -4.10 3.73
CA THR A 172 -3.05 -3.79 2.37
C THR A 172 -3.98 -2.81 1.64
N PHE A 173 -5.28 -2.84 1.91
CA PHE A 173 -6.27 -1.93 1.33
C PHE A 173 -6.41 -0.61 2.12
N TYR A 174 -5.70 -0.43 3.23
CA TYR A 174 -5.79 0.78 4.05
C TYR A 174 -5.27 2.01 3.28
N GLY A 175 -6.09 3.05 3.24
CA GLY A 175 -5.82 4.26 2.45
C GLY A 175 -5.90 4.05 0.94
N SER A 176 -6.46 2.92 0.48
CA SER A 176 -6.85 2.78 -0.93
C SER A 176 -7.85 3.86 -1.30
N HIS A 177 -7.79 4.31 -2.54
CA HIS A 177 -8.58 5.43 -3.03
C HIS A 177 -8.97 5.22 -4.48
N ILE A 178 -9.97 5.96 -4.93
CA ILE A 178 -10.49 5.87 -6.29
C ILE A 178 -9.85 6.97 -7.13
N ILE A 179 -9.21 6.58 -8.24
CA ILE A 179 -8.71 7.48 -9.27
C ILE A 179 -9.48 7.16 -10.55
N ASP A 180 -10.17 8.16 -11.10
CA ASP A 180 -11.01 8.03 -12.30
C ASP A 180 -11.99 6.85 -12.28
N GLY A 181 -12.55 6.51 -11.12
CA GLY A 181 -13.51 5.40 -10.96
C GLY A 181 -12.88 4.02 -10.78
N VAL A 182 -11.54 3.94 -10.66
CA VAL A 182 -10.81 2.69 -10.41
C VAL A 182 -10.15 2.75 -9.04
N ARG A 183 -10.30 1.69 -8.23
CA ARG A 183 -9.64 1.62 -6.92
C ARG A 183 -8.15 1.26 -7.07
N VAL A 184 -7.30 2.06 -6.45
CA VAL A 184 -5.85 1.89 -6.35
C VAL A 184 -5.46 1.77 -4.88
N VAL A 185 -4.41 1.01 -4.55
CA VAL A 185 -3.87 0.99 -3.18
C VAL A 185 -3.38 2.40 -2.77
N SER A 186 -3.09 2.60 -1.49
CA SER A 186 -2.52 3.88 -1.05
C SER A 186 -1.19 4.17 -1.75
N ASP A 187 -0.83 5.45 -1.90
CA ASP A 187 0.48 5.83 -2.45
C ASP A 187 1.63 5.21 -1.63
N ILE A 188 1.43 5.08 -0.32
CA ILE A 188 2.33 4.38 0.60
C ILE A 188 2.53 2.92 0.17
N GLN A 189 1.44 2.19 -0.09
CA GLN A 189 1.50 0.80 -0.55
C GLN A 189 2.09 0.69 -1.96
N LEU A 190 1.75 1.60 -2.88
CA LEU A 190 2.37 1.65 -4.21
C LEU A 190 3.90 1.77 -4.09
N PHE A 191 4.40 2.68 -3.25
CA PHE A 191 5.84 2.83 -3.02
C PHE A 191 6.48 1.54 -2.50
N VAL A 192 5.85 0.90 -1.50
CA VAL A 192 6.33 -0.35 -0.90
C VAL A 192 6.38 -1.48 -1.93
N ASP A 193 5.35 -1.59 -2.78
CA ASP A 193 5.28 -2.65 -3.80
C ASP A 193 6.28 -2.44 -4.94
N LEU A 194 6.66 -1.19 -5.22
CA LEU A 194 7.50 -0.81 -6.36
C LEU A 194 8.99 -0.75 -6.06
N LEU A 195 9.40 -0.43 -4.83
CA LEU A 195 10.80 -0.10 -4.54
C LEU A 195 11.77 -1.24 -4.93
N ASN A 196 11.38 -2.48 -4.66
CA ASN A 196 12.12 -3.70 -5.01
C ASN A 196 11.50 -4.45 -6.20
N TYR A 197 10.60 -3.81 -6.95
CA TYR A 197 9.99 -4.40 -8.15
C TYR A 197 10.98 -4.36 -9.33
N PRO A 198 11.04 -5.39 -10.20
CA PRO A 198 12.00 -5.42 -11.29
C PRO A 198 11.94 -4.24 -12.26
N HIS A 199 13.00 -4.11 -13.05
CA HIS A 199 13.11 -3.14 -14.13
C HIS A 199 12.88 -1.69 -13.65
N ARG A 200 11.84 -1.03 -14.15
CA ARG A 200 11.52 0.38 -13.86
C ARG A 200 10.68 0.56 -12.59
N GLY A 201 10.57 -0.48 -11.75
CA GLY A 201 9.89 -0.43 -10.46
C GLY A 201 10.43 0.70 -9.57
N ARG A 202 11.75 0.77 -9.40
CA ARG A 202 12.39 1.82 -8.59
C ARG A 202 12.14 3.23 -9.12
N GLU A 203 12.22 3.44 -10.43
CA GLU A 203 11.91 4.74 -11.04
C GLU A 203 10.45 5.16 -10.77
N ALA A 204 9.51 4.23 -10.93
CA ALA A 204 8.10 4.47 -10.62
C ALA A 204 7.87 4.74 -9.13
N ALA A 205 8.58 4.04 -8.23
CA ALA A 205 8.51 4.28 -6.79
C ALA A 205 8.94 5.71 -6.45
N GLU A 206 10.00 6.24 -7.07
CA GLU A 206 10.44 7.63 -6.81
C GLU A 206 9.42 8.67 -7.32
N GLU A 207 8.66 8.41 -8.39
CA GLU A 207 7.56 9.30 -8.79
C GLU A 207 6.40 9.26 -7.80
N VAL A 208 6.03 8.07 -7.33
CA VAL A 208 5.04 7.92 -6.24
C VAL A 208 5.52 8.63 -4.97
N PHE A 209 6.80 8.57 -4.65
CA PHE A 209 7.38 9.26 -3.50
C PHE A 209 7.22 10.78 -3.59
N LYS A 210 7.34 11.39 -4.78
CA LYS A 210 7.05 12.82 -4.97
C LYS A 210 5.59 13.16 -4.67
N VAL A 211 4.65 12.29 -5.06
CA VAL A 211 3.21 12.46 -4.75
C VAL A 211 2.98 12.39 -3.23
N ILE A 212 3.58 11.41 -2.57
CA ILE A 212 3.54 11.26 -1.10
C ILE A 212 4.08 12.55 -0.43
N GLY A 213 5.24 13.03 -0.86
CA GLY A 213 5.87 14.23 -0.30
C GLY A 213 4.97 15.47 -0.41
N LYS A 214 4.34 15.69 -1.58
CA LYS A 214 3.37 16.79 -1.77
C LYS A 214 2.17 16.66 -0.84
N ARG A 215 1.62 15.44 -0.69
CA ARG A 215 0.48 15.19 0.20
C ARG A 215 0.84 15.47 1.66
N TRP A 216 1.99 14.99 2.12
CA TRP A 216 2.48 15.25 3.47
C TRP A 216 2.72 16.74 3.74
N GLN A 217 3.23 17.49 2.76
CA GLN A 217 3.39 18.94 2.87
C GLN A 217 2.05 19.67 2.99
N ASN A 218 1.05 19.29 2.18
CA ASN A 218 -0.28 19.90 2.22
C ASN A 218 -0.98 19.65 3.57
N ASN A 219 -0.98 18.40 4.05
CA ASN A 219 -1.57 18.04 5.35
C ASN A 219 -0.92 18.79 6.54
N ASN A 220 0.34 19.24 6.40
CA ASN A 220 1.05 19.99 7.42
C ASN A 220 0.74 21.50 7.39
N HIS A 221 0.23 22.02 6.26
CA HIS A 221 -0.28 23.39 6.19
C HIS A 221 -1.65 23.50 6.86
N ASP A 222 -2.59 22.61 6.53
CA ASP A 222 -3.95 22.62 7.10
C ASP A 222 -3.97 22.53 8.64
N ARG A 223 -2.98 21.84 9.22
CA ARG A 223 -2.82 21.74 10.68
C ARG A 223 -2.35 23.03 11.35
N ARG A 224 -1.55 23.84 10.66
CA ARG A 224 -1.07 25.13 11.21
C ARG A 224 -2.13 26.21 11.16
N ASP A 225 -3.14 26.06 10.29
CA ASP A 225 -4.25 27.00 10.17
C ASP A 225 -5.44 26.67 11.08
N THR A 226 -5.41 25.51 11.76
CA THR A 226 -6.47 25.03 12.68
C THR A 226 -6.07 24.99 14.16
N GLU A 227 -4.83 25.37 14.49
CA GLU A 227 -4.30 25.57 15.86
C GLU A 227 -4.18 27.07 16.17
#